data_AF-A0A096PAF1-F1
#
_entry.id   AF-A0A096PAF1-F1
#
_cell.length_a   1.000
_cell.length_b   1.000
_cell.length_c   1.000
_cell.angle_alpha   90.00
_cell.angle_beta   90.00
_cell.angle_gamma   90.00
#
_symmetry.space_group_name_H-M   'P 1'
#
loop_
_entity.id
_entity.type
_entity.pdbx_description
1 polymer ?
#
loop_
_entity_poly.entity_id
_entity_poly.type
_entity_poly.pdbx_seq_one_letter_code
_entity_poly.pdbx_strand_id
1 'polypeptide(L)'
;MSARSSRTLAERVVRAQFGVVTDKAHDPLGIWAQGEALCELVWHAFALLAMTLYTAENVSLCGHLEVVPNALATLYFIGITACAHSALWGAMMGARAESVRALKAARALAGAVPALALVGLSVFPRCMWHPHQEFVVLWSNATALAMLFELAVDSKYVSRRFRGGTAVTSSGQALAQVAFFVGYLITIKYYSVNGFAFFRGEFLGSASYGWWCFSKHRAGTFPNQTAARTYTWRELFVLDGCIGVLFLTAYRYNEYKGCDKFGNV
;
A
#
# COMPACT_ATOMS: atom_id res chain seq x y z
N MET A 1 -18.42 -12.34 31.32
CA MET A 1 -17.40 -11.35 31.71
C MET A 1 -16.06 -11.79 31.12
N SER A 2 -15.64 -11.21 29.99
CA SER A 2 -14.38 -11.58 29.33
C SER A 2 -13.20 -10.97 30.07
N ALA A 3 -12.24 -11.81 30.46
CA ALA A 3 -10.99 -11.38 31.08
C ALA A 3 -10.34 -10.27 30.24
N ARG A 4 -10.23 -9.05 30.81
CA ARG A 4 -9.37 -8.01 30.27
C ARG A 4 -7.93 -8.49 30.44
N SER A 5 -7.42 -9.17 29.42
CA SER A 5 -6.01 -9.53 29.27
C SER A 5 -5.15 -8.30 29.62
N SER A 6 -4.32 -8.43 30.65
CA SER A 6 -3.41 -7.43 31.20
C SER A 6 -2.23 -7.16 30.27
N ARG A 7 -2.51 -6.72 29.04
CA ARG A 7 -1.46 -6.48 28.05
C ARG A 7 -0.66 -5.25 28.40
N THR A 8 0.66 -5.35 28.24
CA THR A 8 1.56 -4.20 28.42
C THR A 8 1.25 -3.11 27.37
N LEU A 9 1.70 -1.87 27.61
CA LEU A 9 1.59 -0.82 26.59
C LEU A 9 2.29 -1.23 25.28
N ALA A 10 3.46 -1.87 25.38
CA ALA A 10 4.22 -2.37 24.25
C ALA A 10 3.44 -3.42 23.45
N GLU A 11 2.84 -4.41 24.11
CA GLU A 11 2.00 -5.42 23.45
C GLU A 11 0.78 -4.81 22.77
N ARG A 12 0.17 -3.80 23.40
CA ARG A 12 -0.94 -3.05 22.80
C ARG A 12 -0.49 -2.28 21.56
N VAL A 13 0.67 -1.63 21.59
CA VAL A 13 1.24 -0.92 20.44
C VAL A 13 1.63 -1.91 19.34
N VAL A 14 2.33 -2.99 19.63
CA VAL A 14 2.74 -3.99 18.64
C VAL A 14 1.52 -4.61 17.96
N ARG A 15 0.52 -5.04 18.74
CA ARG A 15 -0.73 -5.56 18.17
C ARG A 15 -1.54 -4.48 17.44
N ALA A 16 -1.44 -3.23 17.85
CA ALA A 16 -2.09 -2.11 17.16
C ALA A 16 -1.50 -1.83 15.78
N GLN A 17 -0.19 -1.96 15.61
CA GLN A 17 0.49 -1.63 14.35
C GLN A 17 0.67 -2.87 13.45
N PHE A 18 1.03 -4.03 14.02
CA PHE A 18 1.34 -5.28 13.30
C PHE A 18 0.23 -6.33 13.38
N GLY A 19 -0.98 -5.92 13.80
CA GLY A 19 -2.00 -6.87 14.21
C GLY A 19 -2.66 -7.68 13.11
N VAL A 20 -2.42 -7.38 11.82
CA VAL A 20 -2.96 -8.16 10.68
C VAL A 20 -2.64 -9.64 10.83
N VAL A 21 -1.40 -9.98 11.19
CA VAL A 21 -0.95 -11.37 11.38
C VAL A 21 -1.55 -11.97 12.65
N THR A 22 -1.56 -11.21 13.75
CA THR A 22 -2.05 -11.69 15.05
C THR A 22 -3.56 -11.87 15.11
N ASP A 23 -4.32 -11.03 14.41
CA ASP A 23 -5.77 -11.07 14.39
C ASP A 23 -6.29 -12.23 13.51
N LYS A 24 -5.42 -12.82 12.69
CA LYS A 24 -5.66 -14.03 11.88
C LYS A 24 -4.97 -15.29 12.40
N ALA A 25 -4.36 -15.26 13.59
CA ALA A 25 -3.63 -16.40 14.15
C ALA A 25 -4.51 -17.65 14.36
N HIS A 26 -5.83 -17.47 14.47
CA HIS A 26 -6.81 -18.55 14.61
C HIS A 26 -7.72 -18.68 13.37
N ASP A 27 -7.34 -18.10 12.23
CA ASP A 27 -8.06 -18.31 10.97
C ASP A 27 -7.98 -19.81 10.62
N PRO A 28 -9.11 -20.49 10.29
CA PRO A 28 -9.11 -21.91 9.91
C PRO A 28 -8.21 -22.22 8.72
N LEU A 29 -7.95 -21.22 7.87
CA LEU A 29 -7.04 -21.33 6.73
C LEU A 29 -5.57 -21.12 7.15
N GLY A 30 -5.27 -20.83 8.42
CA GLY A 30 -3.91 -20.76 8.95
C GLY A 30 -2.97 -19.87 8.12
N ILE A 31 -1.85 -20.43 7.67
CA ILE A 31 -0.87 -19.72 6.83
C ILE A 31 -1.44 -19.27 5.47
N TRP A 32 -2.49 -19.95 4.98
CA TRP A 32 -3.10 -19.62 3.69
C TRP A 32 -3.82 -18.25 3.72
N ALA A 33 -4.17 -17.74 4.91
CA ALA A 33 -4.84 -16.44 5.14
C ALA A 33 -3.90 -15.22 5.29
N GLN A 34 -2.60 -15.40 5.02
CA GLN A 34 -1.55 -14.39 5.26
C GLN A 34 -1.12 -13.66 3.97
N GLY A 35 -2.06 -13.37 3.06
CA GLY A 35 -1.77 -12.70 1.80
C GLY A 35 -1.14 -11.31 1.98
N GLU A 36 -1.52 -10.56 3.01
CA GLU A 36 -0.97 -9.22 3.25
C GLU A 36 0.50 -9.27 3.67
N ALA A 37 0.82 -10.16 4.61
CA ALA A 37 2.20 -10.36 5.07
C ALA A 37 3.08 -10.86 3.92
N LEU A 38 2.54 -11.73 3.07
CA LEU A 38 3.26 -12.22 1.90
C LEU A 38 3.45 -11.13 0.84
N CYS A 39 2.48 -10.24 0.65
CA CYS A 39 2.63 -9.10 -0.25
C CYS A 39 3.72 -8.14 0.21
N GLU A 40 3.75 -7.81 1.52
CA GLU A 40 4.83 -7.01 2.10
C GLU A 40 6.18 -7.70 1.89
N LEU A 41 6.26 -9.01 2.11
CA LEU A 41 7.50 -9.78 1.86
C LEU A 41 7.92 -9.71 0.39
N VAL A 42 6.98 -9.85 -0.56
CA VAL A 42 7.25 -9.72 -2.00
C VAL A 42 7.79 -8.33 -2.34
N TRP A 43 7.21 -7.27 -1.77
CA TRP A 43 7.68 -5.91 -1.96
C TRP A 43 9.10 -5.68 -1.43
N HIS A 44 9.39 -6.19 -0.23
CA HIS A 44 10.72 -6.13 0.37
C HIS A 44 11.74 -6.93 -0.44
N ALA A 45 11.35 -8.11 -0.93
CA ALA A 45 12.20 -8.93 -1.80
C ALA A 45 12.51 -8.22 -3.12
N PHE A 46 11.50 -7.60 -3.75
CA PHE A 46 11.72 -6.77 -4.94
C PHE A 46 12.71 -5.64 -4.66
N ALA A 47 12.49 -4.85 -3.61
CA ALA A 47 13.37 -3.74 -3.28
C ALA A 47 14.81 -4.21 -2.96
N LEU A 48 14.96 -5.32 -2.24
CA LEU A 48 16.27 -5.90 -1.94
C LEU A 48 17.00 -6.37 -3.21
N LEU A 49 16.31 -7.10 -4.08
CA LEU A 49 16.88 -7.60 -5.34
C LEU A 49 17.21 -6.46 -6.30
N ALA A 50 16.32 -5.46 -6.40
CA ALA A 50 16.58 -4.26 -7.20
C ALA A 50 17.85 -3.56 -6.73
N MET A 51 18.03 -3.44 -5.42
CA MET A 51 19.19 -2.81 -4.80
C MET A 51 20.50 -3.57 -4.94
N THR A 52 20.45 -4.90 -4.88
CA THR A 52 21.67 -5.73 -4.93
C THR A 52 22.13 -6.00 -6.35
N LEU A 53 21.19 -6.06 -7.31
CA LEU A 53 21.48 -6.48 -8.69
C LEU A 53 21.60 -5.30 -9.66
N TYR A 54 21.05 -4.12 -9.33
CA TYR A 54 21.04 -2.96 -10.22
C TYR A 54 21.69 -1.74 -9.51
N THR A 55 22.66 -1.10 -10.17
CA THR A 55 23.57 -0.11 -9.56
C THR A 55 22.90 1.20 -9.11
N ALA A 56 23.52 1.82 -8.10
CA ALA A 56 23.00 2.90 -7.25
C ALA A 56 22.68 4.25 -7.91
N GLU A 57 23.00 4.46 -9.19
CA GLU A 57 22.82 5.76 -9.85
C GLU A 57 21.38 6.01 -10.35
N ASN A 58 20.53 4.97 -10.36
CA ASN A 58 19.20 5.02 -10.96
C ASN A 58 18.08 4.48 -10.05
N VAL A 59 18.35 4.36 -8.76
CA VAL A 59 17.46 3.63 -7.84
C VAL A 59 16.23 4.46 -7.49
N SER A 60 15.17 4.25 -8.27
CA SER A 60 13.82 4.61 -7.89
C SER A 60 12.99 3.34 -7.97
N LEU A 61 12.13 3.09 -6.99
CA LEU A 61 11.14 1.99 -7.03
C LEU A 61 10.09 2.24 -8.11
N CYS A 62 9.70 3.49 -8.31
CA CYS A 62 8.76 3.87 -9.36
C CYS A 62 9.43 3.96 -10.75
N GLY A 63 10.76 4.09 -10.82
CA GLY A 63 11.49 4.27 -12.08
C GLY A 63 12.35 3.07 -12.49
N HIS A 64 12.72 2.99 -13.77
CA HIS A 64 13.71 2.04 -14.28
C HIS A 64 13.30 0.55 -14.23
N LEU A 65 12.00 0.24 -14.25
CA LEU A 65 11.55 -1.13 -14.52
C LEU A 65 11.90 -1.58 -15.95
N GLU A 66 12.23 -0.62 -16.83
CA GLU A 66 12.75 -0.84 -18.17
C GLU A 66 13.96 -1.79 -18.17
N VAL A 67 14.89 -1.62 -17.22
CA VAL A 67 16.15 -2.39 -17.18
C VAL A 67 16.07 -3.68 -16.36
N VAL A 68 14.92 -3.94 -15.74
CA VAL A 68 14.71 -5.09 -14.85
C VAL A 68 14.03 -6.22 -15.64
N PRO A 69 14.48 -7.49 -15.55
CA PRO A 69 13.83 -8.62 -16.19
C PRO A 69 12.38 -8.78 -15.76
N ASN A 70 11.53 -9.28 -16.67
CA ASN A 70 10.10 -9.47 -16.41
C ASN A 70 9.81 -10.29 -15.15
N ALA A 71 10.63 -11.29 -14.82
CA ALA A 71 10.46 -12.09 -13.61
C ALA A 71 10.56 -11.23 -12.33
N LEU A 72 11.51 -10.30 -12.26
CA LEU A 72 11.67 -9.39 -11.12
C LEU A 72 10.62 -8.27 -11.16
N ALA A 73 10.33 -7.71 -12.34
CA ALA A 73 9.28 -6.71 -12.50
C ALA A 73 7.90 -7.26 -12.08
N THR A 74 7.63 -8.56 -12.29
CA THR A 74 6.38 -9.19 -11.85
C THR A 74 6.15 -9.05 -10.34
N LEU A 75 7.20 -9.09 -9.52
CA LEU A 75 7.08 -8.89 -8.06
C LEU A 75 6.58 -7.48 -7.72
N TYR A 76 7.10 -6.47 -8.44
CA TYR A 76 6.64 -5.08 -8.31
C TYR A 76 5.16 -4.95 -8.69
N PHE A 77 4.77 -5.50 -9.84
CA PHE A 77 3.40 -5.40 -10.34
C PHE A 77 2.39 -6.13 -9.45
N ILE A 78 2.73 -7.31 -8.90
CA ILE A 78 1.91 -8.02 -7.91
C ILE A 78 1.66 -7.11 -6.69
N GLY A 79 2.72 -6.50 -6.16
CA GLY A 79 2.63 -5.61 -5.00
C GLY A 79 1.73 -4.40 -5.26
N ILE A 80 1.87 -3.79 -6.43
CA ILE A 80 1.02 -2.68 -6.86
C ILE A 80 -0.45 -3.07 -6.94
N THR A 81 -0.75 -4.18 -7.61
CA THR A 81 -2.14 -4.61 -7.79
C THR A 81 -2.79 -4.96 -6.46
N ALA A 82 -2.05 -5.64 -5.57
CA ALA A 82 -2.51 -5.95 -4.23
C ALA A 82 -2.79 -4.68 -3.40
N CYS A 83 -1.91 -3.68 -3.48
CA CYS A 83 -2.11 -2.39 -2.80
C CYS A 83 -3.32 -1.64 -3.37
N ALA A 84 -3.43 -1.52 -4.70
CA ALA A 84 -4.54 -0.83 -5.36
C ALA A 84 -5.89 -1.49 -5.05
N HIS A 85 -5.97 -2.81 -5.13
CA HIS A 85 -7.16 -3.57 -4.79
C HIS A 85 -7.53 -3.42 -3.31
N SER A 86 -6.55 -3.50 -2.41
CA SER A 86 -6.78 -3.34 -0.96
C SER A 86 -7.20 -1.91 -0.60
N ALA A 87 -6.63 -0.90 -1.25
CA ALA A 87 -7.02 0.50 -1.11
C ALA A 87 -8.45 0.74 -1.56
N LEU A 88 -8.85 0.22 -2.74
CA LEU A 88 -10.20 0.33 -3.27
C LEU A 88 -11.23 -0.41 -2.39
N TRP A 89 -10.89 -1.61 -1.94
CA TRP A 89 -11.73 -2.36 -1.00
C TRP A 89 -11.92 -1.57 0.31
N GLY A 90 -10.84 -1.03 0.87
CA GLY A 90 -10.90 -0.22 2.09
C GLY A 90 -11.71 1.06 1.90
N ALA A 91 -11.59 1.71 0.74
CA ALA A 91 -12.40 2.87 0.36
C ALA A 91 -13.90 2.52 0.32
N MET A 92 -14.25 1.41 -0.32
CA MET A 92 -15.61 0.93 -0.43
C MET A 92 -16.21 0.61 0.93
N MET A 93 -15.48 -0.12 1.78
CA MET A 93 -15.95 -0.51 3.11
C MET A 93 -16.06 0.69 4.05
N GLY A 94 -15.07 1.59 4.03
CA GLY A 94 -15.10 2.84 4.79
C GLY A 94 -16.24 3.77 4.35
N ALA A 95 -16.47 3.92 3.05
CA ALA A 95 -17.57 4.72 2.52
C ALA A 95 -18.95 4.10 2.87
N ARG A 96 -19.10 2.77 2.82
CA ARG A 96 -20.34 2.09 3.22
C ARG A 96 -20.68 2.33 4.69
N ALA A 97 -19.68 2.37 5.55
CA ALA A 97 -19.86 2.61 6.98
C ALA A 97 -20.13 4.08 7.34
N GLU A 98 -19.90 5.01 6.42
CA GLU A 98 -20.03 6.45 6.68
C GLU A 98 -21.48 6.93 6.49
N SER A 99 -22.01 7.63 7.51
CA SER A 99 -23.37 8.17 7.48
C SER A 99 -23.44 9.55 6.83
N VAL A 100 -22.36 10.33 6.93
CA VAL A 100 -22.30 11.70 6.40
C VAL A 100 -21.94 11.65 4.92
N ARG A 101 -22.83 12.10 4.03
CA ARG A 101 -22.64 12.01 2.56
C ARG A 101 -21.31 12.64 2.08
N ALA A 102 -20.94 13.79 2.62
CA ALA A 102 -19.70 14.46 2.27
C ALA A 102 -18.46 13.64 2.69
N LEU A 103 -18.46 13.09 3.91
CA LEU A 103 -17.38 12.22 4.38
C LEU A 103 -17.34 10.88 3.65
N LYS A 104 -18.50 10.38 3.20
CA LYS A 104 -18.59 9.17 2.39
C LYS A 104 -17.87 9.36 1.06
N ALA A 105 -18.17 10.47 0.37
CA ALA A 105 -17.47 10.84 -0.85
C ALA A 105 -15.97 11.06 -0.61
N ALA A 106 -15.60 11.77 0.47
CA ALA A 106 -14.21 12.00 0.82
C ALA A 106 -13.45 10.68 1.11
N ARG A 107 -14.04 9.74 1.85
CA ARG A 107 -13.46 8.41 2.11
C ARG A 107 -13.30 7.59 0.83
N ALA A 108 -14.29 7.63 -0.05
CA ALA A 108 -14.21 6.95 -1.34
C ALA A 108 -13.05 7.51 -2.18
N LEU A 109 -12.97 8.83 -2.30
CA LEU A 109 -11.90 9.51 -3.04
C LEU A 109 -10.52 9.28 -2.42
N ALA A 110 -10.42 9.34 -1.08
CA ALA A 110 -9.16 9.15 -0.36
C ALA A 110 -8.52 7.78 -0.61
N GLY A 111 -9.31 6.73 -0.87
CA GLY A 111 -8.75 5.44 -1.28
C GLY A 111 -8.63 5.26 -2.79
N ALA A 112 -9.62 5.73 -3.56
CA ALA A 112 -9.66 5.50 -5.01
C ALA A 112 -8.62 6.32 -5.79
N VAL A 113 -8.43 7.60 -5.47
CA VAL A 113 -7.47 8.46 -6.19
C VAL A 113 -6.04 7.93 -6.10
N PRO A 114 -5.46 7.63 -4.92
CA PRO A 114 -4.12 7.07 -4.86
C PRO A 114 -4.06 5.69 -5.52
N ALA A 115 -5.07 4.83 -5.37
CA ALA A 115 -5.07 3.52 -6.03
C ALA A 115 -5.02 3.63 -7.56
N LEU A 116 -5.84 4.50 -8.14
CA LEU A 116 -5.86 4.72 -9.59
C LEU A 116 -4.60 5.43 -10.10
N ALA A 117 -4.03 6.34 -9.30
CA ALA A 117 -2.76 6.96 -9.65
C ALA A 117 -1.60 5.95 -9.65
N LEU A 118 -1.60 5.01 -8.70
CA LEU A 118 -0.66 3.88 -8.66
C LEU A 118 -0.83 2.98 -9.89
N VAL A 119 -2.06 2.71 -10.33
CA VAL A 119 -2.30 1.99 -11.60
C VAL A 119 -1.72 2.78 -12.77
N GLY A 120 -1.97 4.08 -12.84
CA GLY A 120 -1.48 4.96 -13.90
C GLY A 120 0.05 4.91 -14.05
N LEU A 121 0.80 5.15 -12.96
CA LEU A 121 2.27 5.10 -13.01
C LEU A 121 2.82 3.70 -13.35
N SER A 122 2.03 2.65 -13.13
CA SER A 122 2.39 1.27 -13.47
C SER A 122 2.18 0.93 -14.94
N VAL A 123 1.36 1.69 -15.65
CA VAL A 123 1.11 1.48 -17.08
C VAL A 123 2.07 2.31 -17.94
N PHE A 124 2.50 3.46 -17.44
CA PHE A 124 3.40 4.35 -18.16
C PHE A 124 4.86 4.16 -17.71
N PRO A 125 5.77 3.73 -18.59
CA PRO A 125 7.19 3.64 -18.28
C PRO A 125 7.80 5.02 -18.04
N ARG A 126 8.92 5.07 -17.31
CA ARG A 126 9.58 6.33 -16.92
C ARG A 126 10.11 7.08 -18.15
N CYS A 127 10.49 6.37 -19.21
CA CYS A 127 10.85 6.98 -20.49
C CYS A 127 9.70 7.81 -21.09
N MET A 128 8.44 7.51 -20.76
CA MET A 128 7.30 8.41 -20.98
C MET A 128 7.15 9.36 -19.79
N TRP A 129 8.13 10.26 -19.64
CA TRP A 129 8.34 11.04 -18.41
C TRP A 129 7.09 11.79 -17.91
N HIS A 130 6.43 12.56 -18.77
CA HIS A 130 5.29 13.38 -18.38
C HIS A 130 4.15 12.59 -17.74
N PRO A 131 3.52 11.61 -18.43
CA PRO A 131 2.43 10.85 -17.82
C PRO A 131 2.91 10.05 -16.60
N HIS A 132 4.10 9.44 -16.64
CA HIS A 132 4.64 8.68 -15.51
C HIS A 132 4.79 9.57 -14.27
N GLN A 133 5.49 10.69 -14.40
CA GLN A 133 5.80 11.59 -13.30
C GLN A 133 4.55 12.27 -12.74
N GLU A 134 3.58 12.62 -13.58
CA GLU A 134 2.30 13.17 -13.13
C GLU A 134 1.54 12.18 -12.25
N PHE A 135 1.51 10.90 -12.61
CA PHE A 135 0.90 9.86 -11.77
C PHE A 135 1.69 9.59 -10.49
N VAL A 136 3.02 9.64 -10.51
CA VAL A 136 3.85 9.52 -9.30
C VAL A 136 3.53 10.64 -8.31
N VAL A 137 3.50 11.89 -8.78
CA VAL A 137 3.20 13.06 -7.94
C VAL A 137 1.75 13.01 -7.44
N LEU A 138 0.81 12.64 -8.30
CA LEU A 138 -0.59 12.47 -7.90
C LEU A 138 -0.72 11.39 -6.83
N TRP A 139 -0.09 10.23 -7.02
CA TRP A 139 -0.11 9.13 -6.05
C TRP A 139 0.46 9.57 -4.70
N SER A 140 1.65 10.19 -4.69
CA SER A 140 2.31 10.60 -3.44
C SER A 140 1.49 11.63 -2.67
N ASN A 141 0.97 12.65 -3.38
CA ASN A 141 0.21 13.73 -2.77
C ASN A 141 -1.18 13.26 -2.32
N ALA A 142 -1.88 12.48 -3.16
CA ALA A 142 -3.19 11.94 -2.81
C ALA A 142 -3.09 10.97 -1.63
N THR A 143 -2.03 10.16 -1.56
CA THR A 143 -1.77 9.28 -0.41
C THR A 143 -1.52 10.08 0.87
N ALA A 144 -0.69 11.12 0.81
CA ALA A 144 -0.45 12.01 1.95
C ALA A 144 -1.76 12.62 2.47
N LEU A 145 -2.57 13.19 1.56
CA LEU A 145 -3.85 13.80 1.92
C LEU A 145 -4.84 12.77 2.48
N ALA A 146 -4.90 11.57 1.89
CA ALA A 146 -5.76 10.49 2.35
C ALA A 146 -5.39 10.02 3.77
N MET A 147 -4.11 9.86 4.05
CA MET A 147 -3.60 9.48 5.37
C MET A 147 -3.87 10.56 6.43
N LEU A 148 -3.70 11.84 6.10
CA LEU A 148 -4.08 12.96 7.00
C LEU A 148 -5.58 13.02 7.22
N PHE A 149 -6.37 12.81 6.17
CA PHE A 149 -7.82 12.76 6.27
C PHE A 149 -8.27 11.63 7.20
N GLU A 150 -7.76 10.40 7.01
CA GLU A 150 -8.09 9.29 7.90
C GLU A 150 -7.63 9.55 9.34
N LEU A 151 -6.47 10.17 9.57
CA LEU A 151 -6.05 10.63 10.91
C LEU A 151 -7.02 11.64 11.51
N ALA A 152 -7.45 12.63 10.73
CA ALA A 152 -8.34 13.69 11.19
C ALA A 152 -9.74 13.17 11.50
N VAL A 153 -10.23 12.23 10.69
CA VAL A 153 -11.52 11.59 10.92
C VAL A 153 -11.41 10.62 12.09
N ASP A 154 -10.40 9.77 12.16
CA ASP A 154 -10.24 8.85 13.30
C ASP A 154 -10.08 9.61 14.62
N SER A 155 -9.30 10.69 14.69
CA SER A 155 -9.14 11.48 15.92
C SER A 155 -10.43 12.13 16.40
N LYS A 156 -11.33 12.56 15.51
CA LYS A 156 -12.64 13.13 15.87
C LYS A 156 -13.69 12.05 16.21
N TYR A 157 -13.67 10.91 15.51
CA TYR A 157 -14.66 9.83 15.64
C TYR A 157 -14.29 8.74 16.66
N VAL A 158 -13.10 8.80 17.27
CA VAL A 158 -12.72 8.05 18.48
C VAL A 158 -13.63 8.39 19.68
N SER A 159 -14.47 9.42 19.59
CA SER A 159 -15.57 9.68 20.52
C SER A 159 -16.76 8.69 20.34
N ARG A 160 -16.55 7.46 20.81
CA ARG A 160 -17.56 6.53 21.37
C ARG A 160 -18.66 5.92 20.47
N ARG A 161 -18.97 6.42 19.26
CA ARG A 161 -20.20 5.95 18.55
C ARG A 161 -20.02 4.85 17.49
N PHE A 162 -18.81 4.69 16.93
CA PHE A 162 -18.57 3.78 15.80
C PHE A 162 -17.66 2.57 16.09
N ARG A 163 -17.04 2.51 17.27
CA ARG A 163 -16.09 1.47 17.68
C ARG A 163 -16.60 0.65 18.87
N GLY A 164 -17.82 0.11 18.74
CA GLY A 164 -18.50 -0.68 19.78
C GLY A 164 -17.98 -2.11 19.97
N GLY A 165 -16.94 -2.53 19.24
CA GLY A 165 -16.28 -3.80 19.48
C GLY A 165 -15.27 -3.67 20.63
N THR A 166 -15.33 -4.58 21.60
CA THR A 166 -14.43 -4.66 22.77
C THR A 166 -12.95 -4.85 22.44
N ALA A 167 -12.57 -5.01 21.17
CA ALA A 167 -11.20 -5.08 20.67
C ALA A 167 -10.69 -3.79 19.98
N VAL A 168 -11.56 -2.78 19.80
CA VAL A 168 -11.41 -1.72 18.78
C VAL A 168 -10.76 -0.42 19.30
N THR A 169 -10.11 -0.43 20.46
CA THR A 169 -9.47 0.78 21.01
C THR A 169 -8.04 1.03 20.51
N SER A 170 -7.53 0.29 19.52
CA SER A 170 -6.11 0.45 19.11
C SER A 170 -5.79 0.04 17.67
N SER A 171 -6.64 0.26 16.67
CA SER A 171 -6.19 0.16 15.27
C SER A 171 -5.34 1.38 14.91
N GLY A 172 -4.14 1.47 15.48
CA GLY A 172 -3.21 2.54 15.14
C GLY A 172 -2.71 2.29 13.72
N GLN A 173 -3.18 3.09 12.77
CA GLN A 173 -2.51 3.27 11.47
C GLN A 173 -1.43 4.35 11.55
N ALA A 174 -1.31 4.98 12.73
CA ALA A 174 -0.41 6.09 12.96
C ALA A 174 1.05 5.77 12.59
N LEU A 175 1.54 4.54 12.81
CA LEU A 175 2.91 4.21 12.44
C LEU A 175 3.09 4.14 10.92
N ALA A 176 2.16 3.52 10.19
CA ALA A 176 2.18 3.53 8.72
C ALA A 176 2.10 4.96 8.19
N GLN A 177 1.27 5.81 8.79
CA GLN A 177 1.11 7.20 8.36
C GLN A 177 2.35 8.04 8.67
N VAL A 178 2.91 7.93 9.88
CA VAL A 178 4.16 8.61 10.27
C VAL A 178 5.31 8.14 9.39
N ALA A 179 5.45 6.84 9.16
CA ALA A 179 6.48 6.28 8.30
C ALA A 179 6.31 6.78 6.85
N PHE A 180 5.08 6.86 6.33
CA PHE A 180 4.80 7.46 5.04
C PHE A 180 5.26 8.92 4.98
N PHE A 181 4.89 9.75 5.96
CA PHE A 181 5.31 11.16 6.00
C PHE A 181 6.82 11.33 6.10
N VAL A 182 7.50 10.50 6.90
CA VAL A 182 8.97 10.49 6.97
C VAL A 182 9.56 10.13 5.60
N GLY A 183 9.08 9.07 4.96
CA GLY A 183 9.50 8.67 3.62
C GLY A 183 9.26 9.76 2.57
N TYR A 184 8.07 10.35 2.57
CA TYR A 184 7.65 11.44 1.70
C TYR A 184 8.50 12.71 1.88
N LEU A 185 8.85 13.08 3.10
CA LEU A 185 9.74 14.23 3.34
C LEU A 185 11.18 13.95 2.88
N ILE A 186 11.66 12.72 3.07
CA ILE A 186 12.97 12.29 2.56
C ILE A 186 12.97 12.33 1.03
N THR A 187 11.96 11.79 0.35
CA THR A 187 11.89 11.81 -1.12
C THR A 187 11.87 13.23 -1.66
N ILE A 188 11.08 14.14 -1.07
CA ILE A 188 11.08 15.56 -1.47
C ILE A 188 12.47 16.18 -1.28
N LYS A 189 13.09 15.98 -0.11
CA LYS A 189 14.40 16.57 0.21
C LYS A 189 15.49 16.13 -0.75
N TYR A 190 15.46 14.87 -1.18
CA TYR A 190 16.50 14.28 -2.04
C TYR A 190 16.09 14.13 -3.51
N TYR A 191 14.94 14.68 -3.91
CA TYR A 191 14.39 14.53 -5.26
C TYR A 191 15.35 15.03 -6.35
N SER A 192 16.02 16.15 -6.13
CA SER A 192 16.97 16.72 -7.09
C SER A 192 18.36 16.09 -7.07
N VAL A 193 18.69 15.36 -6.01
CA VAL A 193 20.02 14.77 -5.79
C VAL A 193 20.09 13.34 -6.33
N ASN A 194 18.94 12.66 -6.52
CA ASN A 194 18.80 11.31 -7.07
C ASN A 194 19.87 10.32 -6.57
N GLY A 195 19.55 9.58 -5.50
CA GLY A 195 20.48 8.59 -4.98
C GLY A 195 19.89 7.75 -3.86
N PHE A 196 20.76 7.03 -3.16
CA PHE A 196 20.36 6.05 -2.14
C PHE A 196 19.46 6.63 -1.02
N ALA A 197 19.64 7.91 -0.66
CA ALA A 197 18.76 8.58 0.30
C ALA A 197 17.34 8.80 -0.25
N PHE A 198 17.22 9.17 -1.52
CA PHE A 198 15.93 9.27 -2.21
C PHE A 198 15.23 7.91 -2.24
N PHE A 199 15.94 6.87 -2.68
CA PHE A 199 15.42 5.51 -2.72
C PHE A 199 14.94 5.00 -1.36
N ARG A 200 15.69 5.25 -0.29
CA ARG A 200 15.27 4.89 1.08
C ARG A 200 13.97 5.57 1.48
N GLY A 201 13.82 6.86 1.13
CA GLY A 201 12.57 7.58 1.36
C GLY A 201 11.41 6.99 0.57
N GLU A 202 11.64 6.65 -0.70
CA GLU A 202 10.63 6.09 -1.59
C GLU A 202 10.22 4.68 -1.14
N PHE A 203 11.18 3.86 -0.71
CA PHE A 203 10.93 2.55 -0.13
C PHE A 203 10.12 2.66 1.16
N LEU A 204 10.54 3.54 2.07
CA LEU A 204 9.81 3.76 3.31
C LEU A 204 8.38 4.24 3.03
N GLY A 205 8.19 5.18 2.10
CA GLY A 205 6.88 5.69 1.70
C GLY A 205 6.00 4.61 1.06
N SER A 206 6.51 3.87 0.08
CA SER A 206 5.76 2.82 -0.63
C SER A 206 5.41 1.62 0.26
N ALA A 207 6.35 1.14 1.08
CA ALA A 207 6.07 0.08 2.06
C ALA A 207 5.04 0.54 3.10
N SER A 208 5.13 1.81 3.54
CA SER A 208 4.14 2.39 4.45
C SER A 208 2.75 2.51 3.83
N TYR A 209 2.68 2.79 2.52
CA TYR A 209 1.42 2.78 1.79
C TYR A 209 0.80 1.37 1.72
N GLY A 210 1.60 0.34 1.41
CA GLY A 210 1.17 -1.05 1.47
C GLY A 210 0.61 -1.41 2.85
N TRP A 211 1.39 -1.11 3.89
CA TRP A 211 0.98 -1.34 5.28
C TRP A 211 -0.34 -0.64 5.60
N TRP A 212 -0.50 0.62 5.21
CA TRP A 212 -1.75 1.35 5.40
C TRP A 212 -2.92 0.68 4.67
N CYS A 213 -2.75 0.26 3.42
CA CYS A 213 -3.78 -0.44 2.65
C CYS A 213 -4.19 -1.76 3.32
N PHE A 214 -3.22 -2.60 3.69
CA PHE A 214 -3.47 -3.90 4.29
C PHE A 214 -4.01 -3.84 5.71
N SER A 215 -3.69 -2.79 6.47
CA SER A 215 -4.25 -2.59 7.81
C SER A 215 -5.78 -2.49 7.79
N LYS A 216 -6.38 -2.10 6.65
CA LYS A 216 -7.83 -2.02 6.47
C LYS A 216 -8.50 -3.39 6.52
N HIS A 217 -7.78 -4.47 6.23
CA HIS A 217 -8.31 -5.83 6.28
C HIS A 217 -8.58 -6.37 7.70
N ARG A 218 -8.17 -5.65 8.74
CA ARG A 218 -8.31 -6.12 10.13
C ARG A 218 -9.75 -6.09 10.65
N ALA A 219 -10.02 -6.97 11.62
CA ALA A 219 -11.28 -6.97 12.35
C ALA A 219 -11.48 -5.63 13.09
N GLY A 220 -12.69 -5.08 13.02
CA GLY A 220 -13.06 -3.85 13.73
C GLY A 220 -12.53 -2.57 13.11
N THR A 221 -11.82 -2.63 11.97
CA THR A 221 -11.41 -1.41 11.25
C THR A 221 -12.61 -0.59 10.79
N PHE A 222 -13.68 -1.27 10.35
CA PHE A 222 -14.95 -0.63 10.01
C PHE A 222 -16.07 -1.09 10.98
N PRO A 223 -17.05 -0.22 11.28
CA PRO A 223 -18.16 -0.50 12.21
C PRO A 223 -18.92 -1.80 11.96
N ASN A 224 -19.06 -2.20 10.69
CA ASN A 224 -19.80 -3.40 10.28
C ASN A 224 -18.88 -4.58 9.95
N GLN A 225 -17.60 -4.52 10.32
CA GLN A 225 -16.60 -5.55 10.05
C GLN A 225 -16.17 -6.22 11.34
N THR A 226 -16.91 -7.25 11.75
CA THR A 226 -16.65 -7.99 13.00
C THR A 226 -15.52 -9.02 12.87
N ALA A 227 -15.17 -9.42 11.65
CA ALA A 227 -14.07 -10.34 11.34
C ALA A 227 -13.06 -9.71 10.38
N ALA A 228 -11.80 -10.13 10.46
CA ALA A 228 -10.79 -9.71 9.49
C ALA A 228 -11.17 -10.22 8.09
N ARG A 229 -10.87 -9.44 7.04
CA ARG A 229 -10.91 -9.94 5.67
C ARG A 229 -9.84 -11.01 5.56
N THR A 230 -10.25 -12.22 5.22
CA THR A 230 -9.32 -13.26 4.78
C THR A 230 -8.84 -12.86 3.38
N TYR A 231 -7.61 -12.36 3.30
CA TYR A 231 -6.90 -12.15 2.05
C TYR A 231 -5.80 -13.21 1.96
N THR A 232 -5.91 -14.08 0.97
CA THR A 232 -5.11 -15.29 0.85
C THR A 232 -3.94 -15.09 -0.11
N TRP A 233 -2.91 -15.95 -0.03
CA TRP A 233 -1.88 -15.94 -1.09
C TRP A 233 -2.46 -16.32 -2.46
N ARG A 234 -3.59 -17.06 -2.51
CA ARG A 234 -4.28 -17.36 -3.77
C ARG A 234 -4.81 -16.08 -4.39
N GLU A 235 -5.46 -15.23 -3.61
CA GLU A 235 -5.88 -13.91 -4.10
C GLU A 235 -4.66 -13.09 -4.53
N LEU A 236 -3.58 -13.08 -3.73
CA LEU A 236 -2.35 -12.36 -4.09
C LEU A 236 -1.74 -12.82 -5.42
N PHE A 237 -1.51 -14.13 -5.62
CA PHE A 237 -0.79 -14.62 -6.79
C PHE A 237 -1.68 -14.96 -7.98
N VAL A 238 -2.91 -15.38 -7.75
CA VAL A 238 -3.85 -15.73 -8.83
C VAL A 238 -4.60 -14.51 -9.29
N LEU A 239 -5.27 -13.78 -8.39
CA LEU A 239 -6.05 -12.62 -8.80
C LEU A 239 -5.13 -11.43 -9.07
N ASP A 240 -4.44 -10.95 -8.04
CA ASP A 240 -3.61 -9.76 -8.17
C ASP A 240 -2.38 -10.05 -9.05
N GLY A 241 -1.83 -11.26 -9.02
CA GLY A 241 -0.77 -11.67 -9.95
C GLY A 241 -1.19 -11.72 -11.42
N CYS A 242 -2.38 -12.22 -11.75
CA CYS A 242 -2.87 -12.14 -13.13
C CYS A 242 -3.06 -10.68 -13.58
N ILE A 243 -3.63 -9.82 -12.72
CA ILE A 243 -3.78 -8.39 -13.02
C ILE A 243 -2.40 -7.73 -13.15
N GLY A 244 -1.44 -8.12 -12.31
CA GLY A 244 -0.07 -7.60 -12.33
C GLY A 244 0.64 -7.96 -13.62
N VAL A 245 0.45 -9.17 -14.15
CA VAL A 245 0.97 -9.57 -15.46
C VAL A 245 0.32 -8.75 -16.58
N LEU A 246 -0.97 -8.44 -16.49
CA LEU A 246 -1.62 -7.54 -17.46
C LEU A 246 -1.03 -6.12 -17.40
N PHE A 247 -0.75 -5.60 -16.20
CA PHE A 247 -0.10 -4.30 -16.03
C PHE A 247 1.32 -4.31 -16.59
N LEU A 248 2.11 -5.35 -16.29
CA LEU A 248 3.44 -5.54 -16.86
C LEU A 248 3.37 -5.60 -18.39
N THR A 249 2.39 -6.30 -18.95
CA THR A 249 2.21 -6.38 -20.41
C THR A 249 1.89 -5.02 -21.01
N ALA A 250 1.00 -4.25 -20.39
CA ALA A 250 0.67 -2.89 -20.81
C ALA A 250 1.88 -1.95 -20.70
N TYR A 251 2.64 -2.07 -19.60
CA TYR A 251 3.89 -1.34 -19.40
C TYR A 251 4.90 -1.62 -20.50
N ARG A 252 5.17 -2.90 -20.79
CA ARG A 252 6.11 -3.31 -21.86
C ARG A 252 5.63 -2.92 -23.24
N TYR A 253 4.32 -2.94 -23.48
CA TYR A 253 3.75 -2.43 -24.72
C TYR A 253 4.02 -0.92 -24.89
N ASN A 254 3.76 -0.12 -23.86
CA ASN A 254 4.02 1.32 -23.88
C ASN A 254 5.52 1.63 -23.97
N GLU A 255 6.37 0.85 -23.32
CA GLU A 255 7.82 0.94 -23.45
C GLU A 255 8.25 0.68 -24.89
N TYR A 256 7.80 -0.43 -25.48
CA TYR A 256 8.14 -0.79 -26.86
C TYR A 256 7.64 0.23 -27.89
N LYS A 257 6.45 0.82 -27.68
CA LYS A 257 5.84 1.75 -28.64
C LYS A 257 6.25 3.20 -28.46
N GLY A 258 6.46 3.63 -27.22
CA GLY A 258 6.61 5.04 -26.84
C GLY A 258 8.03 5.43 -26.46
N CYS A 259 8.95 4.47 -26.31
CA CYS A 259 10.31 4.75 -25.90
C CYS A 259 11.30 4.32 -26.99
N ASP A 260 12.06 5.29 -27.52
CA ASP A 260 13.04 5.13 -28.60
C ASP A 260 14.20 4.15 -28.30
N LYS A 261 14.22 3.52 -27.11
CA LYS A 261 15.32 2.69 -26.61
C LYS A 261 15.13 1.17 -26.76
N PHE A 262 14.17 0.68 -27.54
CA PHE A 262 14.21 -0.72 -27.99
C PHE A 262 15.01 -0.86 -29.29
N GLY A 263 16.34 -0.93 -29.12
CA GLY A 263 17.33 -1.19 -30.17
C GLY A 263 18.73 -1.54 -29.67
N ASN A 264 18.93 -1.76 -28.35
CA ASN A 264 20.19 -2.22 -27.76
C ASN A 264 19.94 -3.39 -26.79
N VAL A 265 19.30 -4.44 -27.28
CA VAL A 265 19.50 -5.81 -26.79
C VAL A 265 19.91 -6.65 -27.99
#